data_AF-A0A352WVY5-F1
#
_entry.id   AF-A0A352WVY5-F1
#
_cell.length_a   1.000
_cell.length_b   1.000
_cell.length_c   1.000
_cell.angle_alpha   90.00
_cell.angle_beta   90.00
_cell.angle_gamma   90.00
#
_symmetry.space_group_name_H-M   'P 1'
#
loop_
_entity.id
_entity.type
_entity.pdbx_description
1 polymer ?
#
loop_
_entity_poly.entity_id
_entity_poly.type
_entity_poly.pdbx_seq_one_letter_code
_entity_poly.pdbx_strand_id
1 'polypeptide(L)'
;QDVYCRFFRDYFDAIVEGDVIVFKSFYATPPVKEDFTHQKVLNIDINQTTSTQTELNGVGYTAENFIITYNIFQNNGTFRNDLSQSRFDATGTFKAIAIEEIYSIVELNGQWKIVSVTRSKIF
;
A
#
# COMPACT_ATOMS: atom_id res chain seq x y z
N GLN A 1 20.49 -7.69 -0.31
CA GLN A 1 19.41 -6.87 0.26
C GLN A 1 18.15 -7.24 -0.49
N ASP A 2 17.14 -7.73 0.20
CA ASP A 2 15.93 -8.31 -0.39
C ASP A 2 15.23 -7.30 -1.32
N VAL A 3 14.98 -7.70 -2.58
CA VAL A 3 14.36 -6.86 -3.62
C VAL A 3 12.98 -6.38 -3.21
N TYR A 4 12.25 -7.18 -2.42
CA TYR A 4 10.91 -6.86 -1.94
C TYR A 4 10.93 -5.80 -0.85
N CYS A 5 11.90 -5.84 0.07
CA CYS A 5 12.06 -4.80 1.10
C CYS A 5 12.34 -3.43 0.46
N ARG A 6 13.13 -3.39 -0.61
CA ARG A 6 13.38 -2.15 -1.36
C ARG A 6 12.11 -1.66 -2.03
N PHE A 7 11.39 -2.55 -2.71
CA PHE A 7 10.12 -2.24 -3.35
C PHE A 7 9.11 -1.60 -2.40
N PHE A 8 8.83 -2.25 -1.26
CA PHE A 8 7.84 -1.75 -0.32
C PHE A 8 8.29 -0.49 0.42
N ARG A 9 9.60 -0.36 0.72
CA ARG A 9 10.12 0.89 1.28
C ARG A 9 9.85 2.06 0.33
N ASP A 10 10.27 1.94 -0.92
CA ASP A 10 10.12 3.02 -1.89
C ASP A 10 8.62 3.33 -2.15
N TYR A 11 7.75 2.31 -2.09
CA TYR A 11 6.28 2.47 -2.16
C TYR A 11 5.71 3.26 -0.98
N PHE A 12 6.11 2.94 0.26
CA PHE A 12 5.65 3.66 1.44
C PHE A 12 6.26 5.06 1.55
N ASP A 13 7.49 5.25 1.07
CA ASP A 13 8.13 6.57 1.01
C ASP A 13 7.32 7.52 0.11
N ALA A 14 6.86 7.06 -1.06
CA ALA A 14 5.99 7.85 -1.94
C ALA A 14 4.66 8.24 -1.26
N ILE A 15 4.12 7.37 -0.39
CA ILE A 15 2.92 7.67 0.40
C ILE A 15 3.22 8.73 1.47
N VAL A 16 4.35 8.60 2.16
CA VAL A 16 4.79 9.52 3.22
C VAL A 16 5.08 10.91 2.65
N GLU A 17 5.69 10.97 1.47
CA GLU A 17 6.00 12.21 0.74
C GLU A 17 4.81 12.78 -0.03
N GLY A 18 3.66 12.10 -0.06
CA GLY A 18 2.51 12.57 -0.84
C GLY A 18 2.77 12.59 -2.35
N ASP A 19 3.77 11.86 -2.85
CA ASP A 19 4.08 11.80 -4.27
C ASP A 19 3.15 10.82 -4.98
N VAL A 20 2.02 11.38 -5.42
CA VAL A 20 0.96 10.64 -6.10
C VAL A 20 1.44 10.02 -7.42
N ILE A 21 2.38 10.67 -8.12
CA ILE A 21 2.90 10.19 -9.41
C ILE A 21 3.74 8.94 -9.18
N VAL A 22 4.68 9.01 -8.24
CA VAL A 22 5.54 7.89 -7.87
C VAL A 22 4.71 6.76 -7.27
N PHE A 23 3.76 7.06 -6.37
CA PHE A 23 2.83 6.08 -5.81
C PHE A 23 2.07 5.30 -6.90
N LYS A 24 1.47 6.00 -7.88
CA LYS A 24 0.73 5.35 -8.98
C LYS A 24 1.63 4.46 -9.83
N SER A 25 2.91 4.81 -9.96
CA SER A 25 3.87 4.05 -10.76
C SER A 25 4.14 2.63 -10.24
N PHE A 26 3.86 2.36 -8.95
CA PHE A 26 4.00 1.03 -8.36
C PHE A 26 2.92 0.05 -8.80
N TYR A 27 1.82 0.51 -9.41
CA TYR A 27 0.72 -0.37 -9.80
C TYR A 27 0.83 -0.77 -11.27
N ALA A 28 0.49 -2.04 -11.57
CA ALA A 28 0.35 -2.51 -12.95
C ALA A 28 -0.83 -1.81 -13.67
N THR A 29 -1.89 -1.55 -12.92
CA THR A 29 -3.03 -0.72 -13.32
C THR A 29 -3.20 0.39 -12.30
N PRO A 30 -3.04 1.67 -12.68
CA PRO A 30 -3.10 2.79 -11.73
C PRO A 30 -4.39 2.78 -10.91
N PRO A 31 -4.31 3.00 -9.58
CA PRO A 31 -5.49 3.10 -8.74
C PRO A 31 -6.26 4.39 -9.05
N VAL A 32 -7.57 4.38 -8.78
CA VAL A 32 -8.50 5.51 -9.03
C VAL A 32 -8.18 6.76 -8.20
N LYS A 33 -7.22 6.71 -7.29
CA LYS A 33 -6.90 7.81 -6.38
C LYS A 33 -6.33 9.02 -7.15
N GLU A 34 -7.04 10.15 -7.17
CA GLU A 34 -6.60 11.34 -7.91
C GLU A 34 -5.44 12.06 -7.21
N ASP A 35 -5.55 12.28 -5.90
CA ASP A 35 -4.52 12.87 -5.05
C ASP A 35 -4.51 12.31 -3.61
N PHE A 36 -3.46 12.64 -2.86
CA PHE A 36 -3.41 12.58 -1.41
C PHE A 36 -2.29 13.49 -0.89
N THR A 37 -2.36 13.87 0.38
CA THR A 37 -1.30 14.65 1.06
C THR A 37 -0.31 13.73 1.75
N HIS A 38 0.84 14.28 2.16
CA HIS A 38 1.87 13.56 2.93
C HIS A 38 1.23 12.77 4.07
N GLN A 39 1.53 11.48 4.20
CA GLN A 39 0.98 10.66 5.28
C GLN A 39 2.03 10.35 6.33
N LYS A 40 1.59 10.13 7.56
CA LYS A 40 2.44 9.55 8.59
C LYS A 40 2.09 8.07 8.74
N VAL A 41 2.85 7.25 8.03
CA VAL A 41 2.77 5.78 8.10
C VAL A 41 3.88 5.27 9.01
N LEU A 42 3.54 4.43 9.98
CA LEU A 42 4.47 3.90 10.99
C LEU A 42 4.24 2.42 11.23
N ASN A 43 5.21 1.78 11.90
CA ASN A 43 5.15 0.38 12.32
C ASN A 43 4.83 -0.56 11.15
N ILE A 44 5.49 -0.34 10.01
CA ILE A 44 5.32 -1.17 8.82
C ILE A 44 6.03 -2.50 9.07
N ASP A 45 5.27 -3.59 9.06
CA ASP A 45 5.75 -4.96 9.11
C ASP A 45 5.31 -5.71 7.85
N ILE A 46 6.25 -6.41 7.22
CA ILE A 46 6.07 -7.04 5.90
C ILE A 46 6.41 -8.52 6.03
N ASN A 47 5.41 -9.37 5.78
CA ASN A 47 5.55 -10.81 5.85
C ASN A 47 5.19 -11.43 4.50
N GLN A 48 6.17 -12.00 3.79
CA GLN A 48 5.90 -12.79 2.60
C GLN A 48 5.15 -14.06 3.00
N THR A 49 4.10 -14.41 2.25
CA THR A 49 3.30 -15.60 2.53
C THR A 49 3.55 -16.69 1.51
N THR A 50 2.89 -16.61 0.36
CA THR A 50 2.96 -17.62 -0.71
C THR A 50 3.03 -16.95 -2.06
N SER A 51 3.51 -17.69 -3.06
CA SER A 51 3.42 -17.28 -4.46
C SER A 51 2.20 -17.95 -5.10
N THR A 52 1.47 -17.23 -5.96
CA THR A 52 0.29 -17.74 -6.68
C THR A 52 0.41 -17.46 -8.17
N GLN A 53 -0.27 -18.27 -9.00
CA GLN A 53 -0.40 -17.95 -10.42
C GLN A 53 -1.54 -16.94 -10.61
N THR A 54 -1.29 -15.90 -11.38
CA THR A 54 -2.29 -14.88 -11.75
C THR A 54 -2.23 -14.60 -13.25
N GLU A 55 -3.30 -14.03 -13.79
CA GLU A 55 -3.38 -13.66 -15.20
C GLU A 55 -3.59 -12.15 -15.31
N LEU A 56 -2.78 -11.49 -16.13
CA LEU A 56 -2.91 -10.07 -16.44
C LEU A 56 -2.98 -9.92 -17.95
N ASN A 57 -4.09 -9.37 -18.45
CA ASN A 57 -4.32 -9.14 -19.87
C ASN A 57 -4.11 -10.40 -20.74
N GLY A 58 -4.53 -11.58 -20.27
CA GLY A 58 -4.38 -12.84 -21.02
C GLY A 58 -3.03 -13.53 -20.86
N VAL A 59 -2.10 -12.98 -20.06
CA VAL A 59 -0.76 -13.53 -19.86
C VAL A 59 -0.59 -13.97 -18.40
N GLY A 60 -0.09 -15.19 -18.18
CA GLY A 60 0.16 -15.75 -16.86
C GLY A 60 1.44 -15.20 -16.21
N TYR A 61 1.37 -14.88 -14.92
CA TYR A 61 2.47 -14.41 -14.10
C TYR A 61 2.49 -15.12 -12.74
N THR A 62 3.68 -15.23 -12.15
CA THR A 62 3.82 -15.61 -10.74
C THR A 62 3.71 -14.35 -9.89
N ALA A 63 2.69 -14.30 -9.03
CA ALA A 63 2.49 -13.24 -8.06
C ALA A 63 3.07 -13.63 -6.70
N GLU A 64 3.89 -12.75 -6.15
CA GLU A 64 4.39 -12.85 -4.78
C GLU A 64 3.41 -12.16 -3.84
N ASN A 65 2.93 -12.87 -2.80
CA ASN A 65 1.94 -12.34 -1.87
C ASN A 65 2.58 -11.96 -0.53
N PHE A 66 2.15 -10.83 0.02
CA PHE A 66 2.66 -10.26 1.25
C PHE A 66 1.51 -9.81 2.14
N ILE A 67 1.56 -10.19 3.41
CA ILE A 67 0.75 -9.55 4.44
C ILE A 67 1.56 -8.38 4.98
N ILE A 68 1.01 -7.18 4.87
CA ILE A 68 1.63 -5.96 5.36
C ILE A 68 0.73 -5.36 6.43
N THR A 69 1.30 -5.13 7.60
CA THR A 69 0.63 -4.40 8.67
C THR A 69 1.30 -3.07 8.90
N TYR A 70 0.51 -2.03 9.16
CA TYR A 70 1.04 -0.68 9.40
C TYR A 70 -0.02 0.21 10.03
N ASN A 71 0.44 1.32 10.60
CA ASN A 71 -0.39 2.34 11.22
C ASN A 71 -0.40 3.60 10.37
N ILE A 72 -1.59 4.11 10.03
CA ILE A 72 -1.73 5.45 9.44
C ILE A 72 -2.18 6.42 10.54
N PHE A 73 -1.49 7.54 10.65
CA PHE A 73 -2.00 8.72 11.36
C PHE A 73 -2.72 9.61 10.33
N GLN A 74 -4.04 9.71 10.46
CA GLN A 74 -4.87 10.42 9.50
C GLN A 74 -4.63 11.94 9.52
N ASN A 75 -4.42 12.53 8.35
CA ASN A 75 -4.46 13.98 8.13
C ASN A 75 -5.39 14.32 6.93
N ASN A 76 -5.40 15.57 6.49
CA ASN A 76 -6.32 16.05 5.45
C ASN A 76 -5.95 15.45 4.08
N GLY A 77 -6.57 14.32 3.71
CA GLY A 77 -6.42 13.72 2.39
C GLY A 77 -5.50 12.51 2.38
N THR A 78 -5.98 11.39 2.91
CA THR A 78 -5.25 10.11 2.87
C THR A 78 -5.24 9.50 1.48
N PHE A 79 -4.20 8.72 1.16
CA PHE A 79 -4.10 7.87 -0.05
C PHE A 79 -5.21 6.82 -0.14
N ARG A 80 -6.00 6.68 0.93
CA ARG A 80 -7.13 5.77 1.05
C ARG A 80 -8.45 6.52 0.88
N ASN A 81 -9.38 5.93 0.12
CA ASN A 81 -10.69 6.53 -0.09
C ASN A 81 -11.74 6.03 0.92
N ASP A 82 -11.43 4.96 1.63
CA ASP A 82 -12.36 4.22 2.48
C ASP A 82 -12.11 4.41 3.98
N LEU A 83 -11.13 5.24 4.33
CA LEU A 83 -10.95 5.75 5.68
C LEU A 83 -11.61 7.12 5.77
N SER A 84 -12.57 7.28 6.68
CA SER A 84 -13.20 8.58 6.95
C SER A 84 -12.14 9.58 7.46
N GLN A 85 -12.28 10.86 7.09
CA GLN A 85 -11.42 11.92 7.57
C GLN A 85 -11.76 12.31 9.03
N SER A 86 -11.56 11.43 10.01
CA SER A 86 -11.80 11.76 11.42
C SER A 86 -10.48 11.98 12.16
N ARG A 87 -10.20 13.25 12.41
CA ARG A 87 -8.86 13.77 12.75
C ARG A 87 -8.49 13.60 14.22
N PHE A 88 -9.46 13.30 15.09
CA PHE A 88 -9.28 13.24 16.54
C PHE A 88 -10.31 12.31 17.17
N ASP A 89 -9.93 11.61 18.23
CA ASP A 89 -10.91 11.01 19.14
C ASP A 89 -11.65 12.10 19.94
N ALA A 90 -12.61 11.70 20.77
CA ALA A 90 -13.40 12.63 21.60
C ALA A 90 -12.55 13.47 22.57
N THR A 91 -11.26 13.16 22.73
CA THR A 91 -10.31 13.87 23.61
C THR A 91 -9.38 14.82 22.87
N GLY A 92 -9.50 14.93 21.54
CA GLY A 92 -8.58 15.74 20.74
C GLY A 92 -7.23 15.06 20.46
N THR A 93 -7.13 13.74 20.68
CA THR A 93 -5.92 12.96 20.41
C THR A 93 -5.98 12.36 19.01
N PHE A 94 -4.85 12.38 18.30
CA PHE A 94 -4.74 11.68 17.01
C PHE A 94 -4.93 10.18 17.21
N LYS A 95 -5.93 9.61 16.52
CA LYS A 95 -6.13 8.16 16.49
C LYS A 95 -5.32 7.58 15.33
N ALA A 96 -4.32 6.76 15.65
CA ALA A 96 -3.69 5.90 14.67
C ALA A 96 -4.68 4.80 14.26
N ILE A 97 -4.78 4.52 12.96
CA ILE A 97 -5.55 3.40 12.44
C ILE A 97 -4.56 2.32 12.05
N ALA A 98 -4.65 1.17 12.71
CA ALA A 98 -3.87 0.00 12.35
C ALA A 98 -4.58 -0.76 11.22
N ILE A 99 -3.79 -1.18 10.25
CA ILE A 99 -4.24 -1.73 8.98
C ILE A 99 -3.47 -3.02 8.72
N GLU A 100 -4.17 -4.03 8.22
CA GLU A 100 -3.60 -5.25 7.65
C GLU A 100 -4.10 -5.41 6.21
N GLU A 101 -3.18 -5.50 5.25
CA GLU A 101 -3.52 -5.72 3.84
C GLU A 101 -2.67 -6.82 3.22
N ILE A 102 -3.24 -7.47 2.22
CA ILE A 102 -2.58 -8.47 1.41
C ILE A 102 -2.24 -7.81 0.08
N TYR A 103 -0.96 -7.72 -0.21
CA TYR A 103 -0.42 -7.23 -1.48
C TYR A 103 -0.01 -8.40 -2.34
N SER A 104 -0.41 -8.37 -3.61
CA SER A 104 0.13 -9.25 -4.64
C SER A 104 0.95 -8.41 -5.62
N ILE A 105 2.20 -8.79 -5.84
CA ILE A 105 3.10 -8.13 -6.79
C ILE A 105 3.59 -9.11 -7.85
N VAL A 106 3.81 -8.63 -9.06
CA VAL A 106 4.41 -9.41 -10.17
C VAL A 106 5.57 -8.61 -10.77
N GLU A 107 6.49 -9.30 -11.42
CA GLU A 107 7.55 -8.65 -12.21
C GLU A 107 7.07 -8.41 -13.65
N LEU A 108 6.98 -7.15 -14.07
CA LEU A 108 6.66 -6.72 -15.43
C LEU A 108 7.85 -5.95 -16.00
N ASN A 109 8.43 -6.44 -17.10
CA ASN A 109 9.54 -5.78 -17.79
C ASN A 109 10.73 -5.40 -16.87
N GLY A 110 11.07 -6.28 -15.91
CA GLY A 110 12.15 -6.04 -14.95
C GLY A 110 11.80 -5.08 -13.80
N GLN A 111 10.51 -4.75 -13.62
CA GLN A 111 10.03 -3.95 -12.51
C GLN A 111 8.91 -4.67 -11.76
N TRP A 112 8.98 -4.70 -10.43
CA TRP A 112 7.88 -5.16 -9.60
C TRP A 112 6.72 -4.18 -9.66
N LYS A 113 5.49 -4.72 -9.74
CA LYS A 113 4.24 -3.97 -9.78
C LYS A 113 3.18 -4.61 -8.91
N ILE A 114 2.43 -3.79 -8.19
CA ILE A 114 1.22 -4.19 -7.45
C ILE A 114 0.12 -4.49 -8.46
N VAL A 115 -0.47 -5.68 -8.33
CA VAL A 115 -1.59 -6.14 -9.16
C VAL A 115 -2.87 -6.29 -8.35
N SER A 116 -2.74 -6.47 -7.04
CA SER A 116 -3.87 -6.53 -6.12
C SER A 116 -3.45 -6.01 -4.74
N VAL A 117 -4.37 -5.30 -4.11
CA VAL A 117 -4.31 -4.96 -2.68
C VAL A 117 -5.67 -5.28 -2.11
N THR A 118 -5.72 -6.20 -1.15
CA THR A 118 -6.96 -6.57 -0.45
C THR A 118 -6.82 -6.22 1.02
N ARG A 119 -7.76 -5.45 1.56
CA ARG A 119 -7.78 -5.21 2.99
C ARG A 119 -8.26 -6.44 3.73
N SER A 120 -7.47 -6.88 4.69
CA SER A 120 -7.81 -7.99 5.58
C SER A 120 -8.46 -7.47 6.86
N LYS A 121 -7.87 -6.47 7.53
CA LYS A 121 -8.39 -5.93 8.80
C LYS A 121 -8.14 -4.43 9.00
N ILE A 122 -9.00 -3.81 9.80
CA ILE A 122 -8.80 -2.52 10.46
C ILE A 122 -8.98 -2.77 11.96
N PHE A 123 -8.05 -2.28 12.79
CA PHE A 123 -8.14 -2.39 14.24
C PHE A 123 -8.50 -1.07 14.91
#